data_AF-A0A067GHZ7-F1
#
_entry.id   AF-A0A067GHZ7-F1
#
_cell.length_a   1.000
_cell.length_b   1.000
_cell.length_c   1.000
_cell.angle_alpha   90.00
_cell.angle_beta   90.00
_cell.angle_gamma   90.00
#
_symmetry.space_group_name_H-M   'P 1'
#
loop_
_entity.id
_entity.type
_entity.pdbx_description
1 polymer ?
#
loop_
_entity_poly.entity_id
_entity_poly.type
_entity_poly.pdbx_seq_one_letter_code
_entity_poly.pdbx_strand_id
1 'polypeptide(L)' 'VYPQSWTVILVSLDNQGMWNMRSAIWERQYLGQQFYLKVWNAVHSLANEYDIPSNILVCGKAVGHHP' A
#
# COMPACT_ATOMS: atom_id res chain seq x y z
N VAL A 1 10.45 -16.26 -4.71
CA VAL A 1 11.92 -16.32 -4.54
C VAL A 1 12.30 -17.77 -4.30
N TYR A 2 13.31 -18.29 -5.00
CA TYR A 2 13.76 -19.67 -4.79
C TYR A 2 14.27 -19.88 -3.35
N PRO A 3 14.17 -21.11 -2.80
CA PRO A 3 14.68 -21.40 -1.46
C PRO A 3 16.15 -20.99 -1.30
N GLN A 4 16.48 -20.40 -0.14
CA GLN A 4 17.84 -19.94 0.21
C GLN A 4 18.50 -19.01 -0.82
N SER A 5 17.69 -18.30 -1.61
CA SER A 5 18.14 -17.44 -2.70
C SER A 5 17.55 -16.04 -2.58
N TRP A 6 17.98 -15.13 -3.46
CA TRP A 6 17.43 -13.78 -3.58
C TRP A 6 16.96 -13.49 -5.01
N THR A 7 16.16 -12.46 -5.17
CA THR A 7 15.71 -11.94 -6.47
C THR A 7 15.72 -10.42 -6.39
N VAL A 8 16.30 -9.76 -7.39
CA VAL A 8 16.29 -8.30 -7.50
C VAL A 8 15.26 -7.89 -8.54
N ILE A 9 14.52 -6.84 -8.21
CA ILE A 9 13.53 -6.20 -9.08
C ILE A 9 13.85 -4.71 -9.12
N LEU A 10 13.68 -4.10 -10.29
CA LEU A 10 13.73 -2.65 -10.47
C LEU A 10 12.32 -2.18 -10.83
N VAL A 11 11.81 -1.19 -10.09
CA VAL A 11 10.45 -0.66 -10.25
C VAL A 11 10.49 0.86 -10.21
N SER A 12 9.77 1.50 -11.13
CA SER A 12 9.51 2.95 -11.06
C SER A 12 8.38 3.21 -10.08
N LEU A 13 8.55 4.15 -9.16
CA LEU A 13 7.53 4.55 -8.18
C LEU A 13 6.87 5.86 -8.63
N ASP A 14 6.20 5.84 -9.78
CA ASP A 14 5.53 6.98 -10.39
C ASP A 14 4.06 7.14 -9.97
N ASN A 15 3.52 6.18 -9.21
CA ASN A 15 2.15 6.22 -8.70
C ASN A 15 2.13 6.44 -7.17
N GLN A 16 1.69 7.63 -6.75
CA GLN A 16 1.62 8.02 -5.36
C GLN A 16 0.48 7.29 -4.66
N GLY A 17 0.76 6.81 -3.44
CA GLY A 17 -0.22 6.02 -2.72
C GLY A 17 0.38 5.11 -1.67
N MET A 18 -0.51 4.34 -1.04
CA MET A 18 -0.16 3.23 -0.15
C MET A 18 -0.24 1.91 -0.91
N TRP A 19 0.87 1.18 -0.97
CA TRP A 19 1.00 -0.07 -1.71
C TRP A 19 1.28 -1.23 -0.76
N ASN A 20 0.51 -2.32 -0.86
CA ASN A 20 0.79 -3.55 -0.13
C ASN A 20 1.66 -4.48 -0.99
N MET A 21 2.88 -4.76 -0.54
CA MET A 21 3.70 -5.83 -1.09
C MET A 21 3.62 -7.04 -0.17
N ARG A 22 3.12 -8.16 -0.71
CA ARG A 22 2.85 -9.39 0.06
C ARG A 22 3.22 -10.64 -0.69
N SER A 23 3.39 -11.72 0.07
CA SER A 23 3.41 -13.07 -0.48
C SER A 23 2.06 -13.39 -1.13
N ALA A 24 2.09 -14.00 -2.33
CA ALA A 24 0.88 -14.54 -2.96
C ALA A 24 0.47 -15.91 -2.36
N ILE A 25 1.34 -16.53 -1.56
CA ILE A 25 1.05 -17.74 -0.82
C ILE A 25 0.20 -17.38 0.41
N TRP A 26 -1.01 -17.92 0.48
CA TRP A 26 -2.03 -17.49 1.43
C TRP A 26 -1.61 -17.64 2.89
N GLU A 27 -1.03 -18.78 3.26
CA GLU A 27 -0.60 -19.06 4.63
C GLU A 27 0.46 -18.06 5.09
N ARG A 28 1.37 -17.68 4.19
CA ARG A 28 2.42 -16.71 4.49
C ARG A 28 1.86 -15.30 4.62
N GLN A 29 0.92 -14.92 3.76
CA GLN A 29 0.22 -13.65 3.89
C GLN A 29 -0.56 -13.58 5.22
N TYR A 30 -1.30 -14.63 5.56
CA TYR A 30 -2.06 -14.71 6.81
C TYR A 30 -1.15 -14.58 8.04
N LEU A 31 0.02 -15.21 8.00
CA LEU A 31 1.06 -15.09 9.03
C LEU A 31 1.84 -13.77 8.98
N GLY A 32 1.49 -12.85 8.07
CA GLY A 32 2.04 -11.49 8.05
C GLY A 32 3.27 -11.28 7.17
N GLN A 33 3.59 -12.16 6.23
CA GLN A 33 4.66 -11.94 5.24
C GLN A 33 4.23 -10.89 4.20
N GLN A 34 4.22 -9.64 4.62
CA GLN A 34 3.84 -8.47 3.85
C GLN A 34 4.41 -7.19 4.47
N PHE A 35 4.50 -6.13 3.68
CA PHE A 35 4.72 -4.77 4.18
C PHE A 35 3.95 -3.76 3.34
N TYR A 36 3.80 -2.56 3.88
CA TYR A 36 3.20 -1.43 3.18
C TYR A 36 4.27 -0.40 2.81
N LEU A 37 4.19 0.12 1.58
CA LEU A 37 5.04 1.18 1.06
C LEU A 37 4.19 2.42 0.81
N LYS A 38 4.57 3.58 1.36
CA LYS A 38 4.01 4.87 0.94
C LYS A 38 4.92 5.46 -0.12
N VAL A 39 4.40 5.65 -1.32
CA VAL A 39 5.01 6.54 -2.32
C VAL A 39 4.55 7.94 -1.99
N TRP A 40 5.43 8.73 -1.39
CA TRP A 40 5.12 10.04 -0.84
C TRP A 40 5.37 11.17 -1.85
N ASN A 41 4.53 12.19 -1.80
CA ASN A 41 4.72 13.45 -2.50
C ASN A 41 4.31 14.61 -1.58
N ALA A 42 5.01 15.74 -1.69
CA ALA A 42 4.69 16.96 -0.94
C ALA A 42 3.43 17.66 -1.48
N VAL A 43 3.14 17.50 -2.77
CA VAL A 43 2.02 18.18 -3.46
C VAL A 43 0.79 17.29 -3.47
N HIS A 44 -0.25 17.70 -2.75
CA HIS A 44 -1.57 17.07 -2.81
C HIS A 44 -2.31 17.52 -4.08
N SER A 45 -2.63 16.56 -4.95
CA SER A 45 -3.36 16.80 -6.19
C SER A 45 -4.05 15.51 -6.61
N LEU A 46 -5.26 15.63 -7.16
CA LEU A 46 -6.01 14.50 -7.70
C LEU A 46 -5.29 13.79 -8.87
N ALA A 47 -4.31 14.45 -9.49
CA ALA A 47 -3.45 13.81 -10.49
C ALA A 47 -2.43 12.83 -9.88
N ASN A 48 -2.10 13.02 -8.60
CA ASN A 48 -1.11 12.21 -7.87
C ASN A 48 -1.80 11.12 -7.05
N GLU A 49 -2.69 11.51 -6.13
CA GLU A 49 -3.43 10.61 -5.25
C GLU A 49 -4.83 11.16 -5.05
N TYR A 50 -5.84 10.31 -5.23
CA TYR A 50 -7.23 10.69 -4.99
C TYR A 50 -7.52 10.81 -3.51
N ASP A 51 -8.49 11.67 -3.17
CA ASP A 51 -9.03 11.72 -1.82
C ASP A 51 -9.75 10.42 -1.47
N ILE A 52 -9.90 10.20 -0.16
CA ILE A 52 -10.59 9.03 0.37
C ILE A 52 -12.06 9.04 -0.13
N PRO A 53 -12.56 7.93 -0.74
CA PRO A 53 -13.94 7.85 -1.19
C PRO A 53 -14.95 8.05 -0.05
N SER A 54 -16.07 8.72 -0.34
CA SER A 54 -17.12 9.01 0.66
C SER A 54 -17.80 7.77 1.24
N ASN A 55 -17.73 6.64 0.55
CA ASN A 55 -18.31 5.36 0.94
C ASN A 55 -17.29 4.40 1.58
N ILE A 56 -16.09 4.86 1.93
CA ILE A 56 -15.10 4.00 2.57
C ILE A 56 -15.57 3.60 3.98
N LEU A 57 -15.21 2.39 4.39
CA LEU A 57 -15.34 1.97 5.79
C LEU A 57 -14.22 2.61 6.61
N VAL A 58 -14.59 3.45 7.58
CA VAL A 58 -13.66 4.04 8.56
C VAL A 58 -13.61 3.21 9.83
N CYS A 59 -12.42 3.08 10.43
CA CYS A 59 -12.20 2.27 11.63
C CYS A 59 -11.58 3.09 12.76
N GLY A 60 -12.01 2.85 14.00
CA GLY A 60 -11.39 3.39 15.21
C GLY A 60 -11.25 4.92 15.18
N LYS A 61 -10.02 5.41 15.31
CA LYS A 61 -9.72 6.86 15.35
C LYS A 61 -9.98 7.58 14.03
N ALA A 62 -10.17 6.87 12.92
CA ALA A 62 -10.51 7.47 11.63
C ALA A 62 -12.00 7.86 11.52
N VAL A 63 -12.85 7.43 12.45
CA VAL A 63 -14.27 7.81 12.46
C VAL A 63 -14.39 9.33 12.61
N GLY A 64 -15.08 9.98 11.68
CA GLY A 64 -15.25 11.44 11.64
C GLY A 64 -14.16 12.19 10.88
N HIS A 65 -13.11 11.51 10.38
CA HIS A 65 -12.22 12.07 9.36
C HIS A 65 -12.82 11.84 7.98
N HIS A 66 -13.67 12.78 7.56
CA HIS A 66 -14.08 12.93 6.17
C HIS A 66 -13.30 14.11 5.57
N PRO A 67 -12.88 14.03 4.30
CA PRO A 67 -12.31 15.18 3.60
C PRO A 67 -13.29 16.35 3.52
#